data_AF-A0A8D3CML4-F1
#
_entry.id   AF-A0A8D3CML4-F1
#
_cell.length_a   1.000
_cell.length_b   1.000
_cell.length_c   1.000
_cell.angle_alpha   90.00
_cell.angle_beta   90.00
_cell.angle_gamma   90.00
#
_symmetry.space_group_name_H-M   'P 1'
#
loop_
_entity.id
_entity.type
_entity.pdbx_description
1 polymer ?
#
loop_
_entity_poly.entity_id
_entity_poly.type
_entity_poly.pdbx_seq_one_letter_code
_entity_poly.pdbx_strand_id
1 'polypeptide(L)'
;MRQSLILCLFQSQVMSTLSSPSSQYLVQSILKEGSYEKLTKCVNIATRKTVYLKILNSRSALPEKEKELLILKHLRKFDPDNFNIVRCNSVFFKAEKIFIEYEMLGQTLFDFVKDRPSHCMTLNEIRPILHQVATTLQLLRRLGIVHTNLKTDNIMLVNHANQPFRIKVFDFGSALFSTSEWAEGIAPLPYR
;
A
#
# COMPACT_ATOMS: atom_id res chain seq x y z
N MET A 1 -5.48 -25.70 21.70
CA MET A 1 -4.18 -25.18 22.19
C MET A 1 -3.36 -24.41 21.15
N ARG A 2 -3.28 -24.83 19.87
CA ARG A 2 -2.48 -24.11 18.84
C ARG A 2 -3.05 -22.76 18.34
N GLN A 3 -4.38 -22.57 18.32
CA GLN A 3 -4.99 -21.27 17.96
C GLN A 3 -4.79 -20.18 19.03
N SER A 4 -4.76 -20.56 20.31
CA SER A 4 -4.58 -19.61 21.43
C SER A 4 -3.15 -19.03 21.50
N LEU A 5 -2.14 -19.77 21.04
CA LEU A 5 -0.76 -19.30 20.97
C LEU A 5 -0.52 -18.26 19.86
N ILE A 6 -1.23 -18.39 18.73
CA ILE A 6 -1.13 -17.42 17.62
C ILE A 6 -1.70 -16.06 18.04
N LEU A 7 -2.87 -16.02 18.70
CA LEU A 7 -3.44 -14.79 19.26
C LEU A 7 -2.54 -14.15 20.33
N CYS A 8 -1.87 -14.94 21.16
CA CYS A 8 -0.96 -14.44 22.18
C CYS A 8 0.31 -13.80 21.58
N LEU A 9 0.82 -14.32 20.46
CA LEU A 9 1.93 -13.71 19.71
C LEU A 9 1.52 -12.42 18.98
N PHE A 10 0.27 -12.33 18.49
CA PHE A 10 -0.26 -11.09 17.92
C PHE A 10 -0.33 -9.95 18.95
N GLN A 11 -0.60 -10.27 20.23
CA GLN A 11 -0.63 -9.28 21.31
C GLN A 11 0.76 -8.85 21.78
N SER A 12 1.79 -9.71 21.73
CA SER A 12 3.10 -9.41 22.35
C SER A 12 3.90 -8.30 21.68
N GLN A 13 3.54 -7.91 20.44
CA GLN A 13 4.18 -6.81 19.72
C GLN A 13 3.36 -5.52 19.69
N VAL A 14 2.11 -5.54 20.13
CA VAL A 14 1.32 -4.31 20.30
C VAL A 14 1.92 -3.53 21.48
N MET A 15 2.05 -2.21 21.34
CA MET A 15 2.82 -1.31 22.23
C MET A 15 4.34 -1.49 22.19
N SER A 16 4.88 -2.36 21.32
CA SER A 16 6.33 -2.38 21.09
C SER A 16 6.77 -1.12 20.34
N THR A 17 8.05 -0.75 20.48
CA THR A 17 8.64 0.39 19.79
C THR A 17 9.60 -0.09 18.71
N LEU A 18 9.35 0.33 17.47
CA LEU A 18 10.29 0.20 16.37
C LEU A 18 11.07 1.51 16.24
N SER A 19 12.32 1.46 15.79
CA SER A 19 13.13 2.68 15.63
C SER A 19 13.78 2.75 14.26
N SER A 20 13.82 3.96 13.73
CA SER A 20 14.61 4.40 12.58
C SER A 20 15.71 5.35 13.05
N PRO A 21 16.67 5.74 12.19
CA PRO A 21 17.67 6.73 12.55
C PRO A 21 17.10 8.10 12.97
N SER A 22 15.91 8.48 12.49
CA SER A 22 15.31 9.80 12.69
C SER A 22 14.09 9.82 13.61
N SER A 23 13.51 8.68 13.96
CA SER A 23 12.31 8.60 14.79
C SER A 23 12.06 7.22 15.40
N GLN A 24 11.15 7.17 16.38
CA GLN A 24 10.57 5.97 16.97
C GLN A 24 9.11 5.80 16.53
N TYR A 25 8.65 4.56 16.47
CA TYR A 25 7.32 4.17 16.04
C TYR A 25 6.69 3.29 17.10
N LEU A 26 5.64 3.79 17.75
CA LEU A 26 4.86 3.01 18.68
C LEU A 26 3.84 2.17 17.89
N VAL A 27 3.96 0.84 17.97
CA VAL A 27 3.05 -0.08 17.27
C VAL A 27 1.69 -0.09 17.95
N GLN A 28 0.65 0.35 17.25
CA GLN A 28 -0.73 0.34 17.73
C GLN A 28 -1.44 -0.97 17.39
N SER A 29 -1.24 -1.48 16.17
CA SER A 29 -1.83 -2.74 15.73
C SER A 29 -1.08 -3.34 14.54
N ILE A 30 -1.25 -4.64 14.34
CA ILE A 30 -0.79 -5.36 13.15
C ILE A 30 -1.99 -5.49 12.22
N LEU A 31 -1.87 -4.99 10.99
CA LEU A 31 -2.96 -4.97 10.01
C LEU A 31 -2.88 -6.19 9.08
N LYS A 32 -1.65 -6.60 8.74
CA LYS A 32 -1.36 -7.75 7.90
C LYS A 32 -0.06 -8.37 8.34
N GLU A 33 -0.01 -9.69 8.38
CA GLU A 33 1.21 -10.45 8.65
C GLU A 33 1.27 -11.63 7.69
N GLY A 34 2.31 -11.66 6.86
CA GLY A 34 2.63 -12.76 5.96
C GLY A 34 4.05 -13.25 6.20
N SER A 35 4.44 -14.32 5.51
CA SER A 35 5.75 -14.96 5.70
C SER A 35 6.95 -14.05 5.41
N TYR A 36 6.78 -13.05 4.55
CA TYR A 36 7.86 -12.19 4.05
C TYR A 36 7.65 -10.70 4.29
N GLU A 37 6.45 -10.31 4.70
CA GLU A 37 6.07 -8.93 4.93
C GLU A 37 5.11 -8.79 6.10
N LYS A 38 5.18 -7.64 6.78
CA LYS A 38 4.28 -7.27 7.86
C LYS A 38 3.87 -5.81 7.70
N LEU A 39 2.57 -5.54 7.78
CA LEU A 39 2.03 -4.18 7.75
C LEU A 39 1.48 -3.84 9.14
N THR A 40 1.98 -2.76 9.71
CA THR A 40 1.60 -2.31 11.05
C THR A 40 1.08 -0.88 11.03
N LYS A 41 0.11 -0.58 11.90
CA LYS A 41 -0.31 0.78 12.23
C LYS A 41 0.54 1.28 13.38
N CYS A 42 1.19 2.41 13.20
CA CYS A 42 2.08 2.99 14.18
C CYS A 42 1.80 4.47 14.43
N VAL A 43 2.24 4.99 15.56
CA VAL A 43 2.42 6.44 15.78
C VAL A 43 3.90 6.75 15.65
N ASN A 44 4.26 7.59 14.67
CA ASN A 44 5.61 8.14 14.58
C ASN A 44 5.76 9.21 15.68
N ILE A 45 6.65 8.98 16.64
CA ILE A 45 6.78 9.81 17.84
C ILE A 45 7.29 11.21 17.51
N ALA A 46 8.22 11.35 16.57
CA ALA A 46 8.77 12.64 16.16
C ALA A 46 7.72 13.54 15.50
N THR A 47 6.88 12.98 14.61
CA THR A 47 5.87 13.76 13.87
C THR A 47 4.50 13.77 14.55
N ARG A 48 4.30 12.92 15.56
CA ARG A 48 3.00 12.64 16.21
C ARG A 48 1.91 12.17 15.25
N LYS A 49 2.27 11.73 14.04
CA LYS A 49 1.31 11.24 13.04
C LYS A 49 1.14 9.74 13.14
N THR A 50 -0.09 9.28 12.95
CA THR A 50 -0.37 7.87 12.65
C THR A 50 0.07 7.55 11.24
N VAL A 51 0.75 6.41 11.06
CA VAL A 51 1.34 5.96 9.79
C VAL A 51 1.16 4.46 9.63
N TYR A 52 1.27 3.99 8.39
CA TYR A 52 1.49 2.57 8.13
C TYR A 52 2.98 2.30 7.97
N LEU A 53 3.47 1.25 8.62
CA LEU A 53 4.85 0.80 8.52
C LEU A 53 4.85 -0.61 7.93
N LYS A 54 5.26 -0.71 6.65
CA LYS A 54 5.47 -1.98 5.94
C LYS A 54 6.90 -2.44 6.22
N ILE A 55 7.03 -3.66 6.73
CA ILE A 55 8.28 -4.30 7.14
C ILE A 55 8.51 -5.49 6.22
N LEU A 56 9.62 -5.46 5.47
CA LEU A 56 10.01 -6.51 4.54
C LEU A 56 11.28 -7.19 5.03
N ASN A 57 11.32 -8.52 5.01
CA ASN A 57 12.54 -9.26 5.34
C ASN A 57 13.57 -9.15 4.20
N SER A 58 14.76 -8.56 4.38
CA SER A 58 15.69 -8.37 3.26
C SER A 58 16.31 -9.67 2.74
N ARG A 59 16.23 -10.78 3.48
CA ARG A 59 16.82 -12.08 3.08
C ARG A 59 16.04 -12.83 2.01
N SER A 60 14.78 -12.48 1.77
CA SER A 60 13.96 -13.11 0.72
C SER A 60 13.70 -12.15 -0.43
N ALA A 61 13.71 -12.62 -1.67
CA ALA A 61 13.25 -11.85 -2.84
C ALA A 61 13.84 -10.42 -2.90
N LEU A 62 15.16 -10.29 -2.67
CA LEU A 62 15.85 -9.01 -2.64
C LEU A 62 15.72 -8.24 -3.97
N PRO A 63 15.86 -8.87 -5.15
CA PRO A 63 15.66 -8.17 -6.43
C PRO A 63 14.26 -7.55 -6.56
N GLU A 64 13.22 -8.27 -6.15
CA GLU A 64 11.85 -7.78 -6.19
C GLU A 64 11.65 -6.58 -5.25
N LYS A 65 12.30 -6.60 -4.08
CA LYS A 65 12.24 -5.51 -3.11
C LYS A 65 13.01 -4.28 -3.57
N GLU A 66 14.19 -4.46 -4.14
CA GLU A 66 14.96 -3.36 -4.73
C GLU A 66 14.17 -2.67 -5.85
N LYS A 67 13.45 -3.46 -6.66
CA LYS A 67 12.53 -2.95 -7.67
C LYS A 67 11.38 -2.15 -7.07
N GLU A 68 10.72 -2.64 -6.02
CA GLU A 68 9.67 -1.88 -5.30
C GLU A 68 10.23 -0.53 -4.80
N LEU A 69 11.41 -0.54 -4.17
CA LEU A 69 12.06 0.68 -3.68
C LEU A 69 12.41 1.66 -4.81
N LEU A 70 12.87 1.16 -5.95
CA LEU A 70 13.18 1.98 -7.13
C LEU A 70 11.91 2.61 -7.71
N ILE A 71 10.81 1.86 -7.80
CA ILE A 71 9.50 2.36 -8.23
C ILE A 71 9.01 3.44 -7.26
N LEU A 72 9.02 3.19 -5.95
CA LEU A 72 8.63 4.19 -4.94
C LEU A 72 9.51 5.45 -5.02
N LYS A 73 10.80 5.33 -5.34
CA LYS A 73 11.70 6.47 -5.58
C LYS A 73 11.27 7.31 -6.79
N HIS A 74 10.78 6.68 -7.87
CA HIS A 74 10.25 7.40 -9.03
C HIS A 74 8.93 8.09 -8.72
N LEU A 75 8.01 7.39 -8.03
CA LEU A 75 6.69 7.92 -7.69
C LEU A 75 6.77 9.12 -6.73
N ARG A 76 7.74 9.13 -5.80
CA ARG A 76 7.97 10.25 -4.87
C ARG A 76 8.33 11.58 -5.54
N LYS A 77 8.65 11.59 -6.84
CA LYS A 77 8.90 12.84 -7.60
C LYS A 77 7.61 13.57 -8.00
N PHE A 78 6.46 12.94 -7.82
CA PHE A 78 5.15 13.49 -8.18
C PHE A 78 4.32 13.72 -6.93
N ASP A 79 3.37 14.67 -7.01
CA ASP A 79 2.43 14.91 -5.92
C ASP A 79 1.47 13.72 -5.76
N PRO A 80 1.53 12.96 -4.65
CA PRO A 80 0.68 11.80 -4.43
C PRO A 80 -0.81 12.14 -4.35
N ASP A 81 -1.17 13.38 -3.98
CA ASP A 81 -2.57 13.79 -3.89
C ASP A 81 -3.16 14.03 -5.29
N ASN A 82 -2.38 14.59 -6.23
CA ASN A 82 -2.83 14.82 -7.61
C ASN A 82 -2.94 13.52 -8.43
N PHE A 83 -2.09 12.54 -8.13
CA PHE A 83 -2.05 11.28 -8.89
C PHE A 83 -2.69 10.09 -8.16
N ASN A 84 -3.31 10.32 -7.00
CA ASN A 84 -4.02 9.31 -6.20
C ASN A 84 -3.14 8.09 -5.89
N ILE A 85 -1.89 8.33 -5.49
CA ILE A 85 -0.96 7.27 -5.06
C ILE A 85 -0.67 7.47 -3.58
N VAL A 86 -0.55 6.38 -2.83
CA VAL A 86 -0.14 6.47 -1.42
C VAL A 86 1.20 7.20 -1.28
N ARG A 87 1.25 8.16 -0.37
CA ARG A 87 2.49 8.86 -0.03
C ARG A 87 3.42 7.92 0.74
N CYS A 88 4.59 7.67 0.16
CA CYS A 88 5.72 7.07 0.85
C CYS A 88 6.52 8.18 1.53
N ASN A 89 6.45 8.26 2.86
CA ASN A 89 7.10 9.29 3.65
C ASN A 89 8.61 9.01 3.79
N SER A 90 8.98 7.77 4.10
CA SER A 90 10.38 7.40 4.29
C SER A 90 10.63 5.91 4.03
N VAL A 91 11.90 5.58 3.76
CA VAL A 91 12.39 4.20 3.66
C VAL A 91 13.65 4.11 4.50
N PHE A 92 13.77 3.08 5.34
CA PHE A 92 14.96 2.85 6.15
C PHE A 92 15.26 1.37 6.33
N PHE A 93 16.50 1.06 6.68
CA PHE A 93 17.00 -0.30 6.83
C PHE A 93 17.45 -0.54 8.26
N LYS A 94 17.05 -1.67 8.86
CA LYS A 94 17.49 -2.05 10.21
C LYS A 94 17.44 -3.57 10.38
N ALA A 95 18.51 -4.16 10.91
CA ALA A 95 18.60 -5.59 11.24
C ALA A 95 18.07 -6.49 10.11
N GLU A 96 18.57 -6.28 8.88
CA GLU A 96 18.18 -7.05 7.68
C GLU A 96 16.68 -6.99 7.36
N LYS A 97 16.04 -5.88 7.71
CA LYS A 97 14.69 -5.56 7.32
C LYS A 97 14.65 -4.21 6.65
N ILE A 98 13.78 -4.10 5.66
CA ILE A 98 13.45 -2.86 4.96
C ILE A 98 12.14 -2.37 5.55
N PHE A 99 12.11 -1.11 5.96
CA PHE A 99 10.93 -0.45 6.50
C PHE A 99 10.50 0.64 5.54
N ILE A 100 9.21 0.67 5.21
CA ILE A 100 8.61 1.68 4.35
C ILE A 100 7.49 2.35 5.15
N GLU A 101 7.65 3.63 5.44
CA GLU A 101 6.64 4.46 6.10
C GLU A 101 5.70 5.05 5.04
N TYR A 102 4.42 4.75 5.15
CA TYR A 102 3.35 5.33 4.35
C TYR A 102 2.46 6.23 5.20
N GLU A 103 1.81 7.21 4.56
CA GLU A 103 0.71 7.92 5.19
C GLU A 103 -0.42 6.96 5.63
N MET A 104 -1.10 7.31 6.70
CA MET A 104 -2.30 6.59 7.13
C MET A 104 -3.46 6.89 6.18
N LEU A 105 -4.12 5.84 5.71
CA LEU A 105 -5.37 5.91 4.94
C LEU A 105 -6.51 5.27 5.73
N GLY A 106 -7.72 5.32 5.19
CA GLY A 106 -8.87 4.59 5.69
C GLY A 106 -8.82 3.12 5.30
N GLN A 107 -10.01 2.51 5.16
CA GLN A 107 -10.14 1.12 4.73
C GLN A 107 -9.94 0.92 3.23
N THR A 108 -9.74 -0.33 2.82
CA THR A 108 -9.69 -0.71 1.41
C THR A 108 -11.07 -0.51 0.76
N LEU A 109 -11.09 -0.35 -0.57
CA LEU A 109 -12.34 -0.27 -1.33
C LEU A 109 -13.10 -1.60 -1.26
N PHE A 110 -12.37 -2.72 -1.16
CA PHE A 110 -12.95 -4.04 -0.93
C PHE A 110 -13.73 -4.08 0.40
N ASP A 111 -13.09 -3.72 1.51
CA ASP A 111 -13.73 -3.71 2.83
C ASP A 111 -14.90 -2.72 2.87
N PHE A 112 -14.74 -1.53 2.26
CA PHE A 112 -15.83 -0.56 2.14
C PHE A 112 -17.05 -1.12 1.41
N VAL A 113 -16.86 -1.87 0.32
CA VAL A 113 -17.99 -2.49 -0.42
C VAL A 113 -18.58 -3.62 0.40
N LYS A 114 -17.74 -4.45 1.03
CA LYS A 114 -18.15 -5.59 1.85
C LYS A 114 -18.99 -5.16 3.06
N ASP A 115 -18.65 -4.05 3.70
CA ASP A 115 -19.35 -3.57 4.90
C ASP A 115 -20.68 -2.86 4.58
N ARG A 116 -20.99 -2.63 3.30
CA ARG A 116 -22.28 -2.04 2.89
C ARG A 116 -23.38 -3.09 2.94
N PRO A 117 -24.60 -2.73 3.38
CA PRO A 117 -25.74 -3.65 3.38
C PRO A 117 -26.03 -4.27 2.00
N SER A 118 -25.87 -3.48 0.93
CA SER A 118 -26.08 -3.93 -0.44
C SER A 118 -24.92 -4.73 -1.02
N HIS A 119 -23.75 -4.73 -0.37
CA HIS A 119 -22.50 -5.28 -0.89
C HIS A 119 -22.11 -4.74 -2.28
N CYS A 120 -22.63 -3.56 -2.64
CA CYS A 120 -22.55 -2.98 -3.97
C CYS A 120 -22.46 -1.45 -3.91
N MET A 121 -21.87 -0.86 -4.96
CA MET A 121 -21.82 0.57 -5.19
C MET A 121 -22.64 0.96 -6.42
N THR A 122 -23.24 2.13 -6.40
CA THR A 122 -23.96 2.70 -7.53
C THR A 122 -22.99 3.29 -8.55
N LEU A 123 -23.42 3.45 -9.81
CA LEU A 123 -22.60 4.06 -10.85
C LEU A 123 -22.13 5.48 -10.51
N ASN A 124 -22.93 6.24 -9.77
CA ASN A 124 -22.57 7.59 -9.34
C ASN A 124 -21.42 7.60 -8.33
N GLU A 125 -21.28 6.54 -7.52
CA GLU A 125 -20.18 6.37 -6.57
C GLU A 125 -18.94 5.78 -7.24
N ILE A 126 -19.12 4.88 -8.21
CA ILE A 126 -18.03 4.25 -8.95
C ILE A 126 -17.32 5.23 -9.90
N ARG A 127 -18.08 6.10 -10.58
CA ARG A 127 -17.54 7.05 -11.58
C ARG A 127 -16.36 7.91 -11.06
N PRO A 128 -16.46 8.60 -9.91
CA PRO A 128 -15.32 9.38 -9.40
C PRO A 128 -14.12 8.52 -8.99
N ILE A 129 -14.33 7.28 -8.54
CA ILE A 129 -13.24 6.35 -8.21
C ILE A 129 -12.49 5.95 -9.49
N LEU A 130 -13.20 5.56 -10.54
CA LEU A 130 -12.58 5.18 -11.81
C LEU A 130 -11.80 6.33 -12.43
N HIS A 131 -12.30 7.57 -12.33
CA HIS A 131 -11.57 8.74 -12.78
C HIS A 131 -10.22 8.89 -12.07
N GLN A 132 -10.21 8.75 -10.74
CA GLN A 132 -8.97 8.82 -9.94
C GLN A 132 -8.00 7.69 -10.25
N VAL A 133 -8.50 6.47 -10.44
CA VAL A 133 -7.70 5.31 -10.86
C VAL A 133 -7.10 5.55 -12.26
N ALA A 134 -7.87 6.11 -13.19
CA ALA A 134 -7.38 6.46 -14.51
C ALA A 134 -6.26 7.51 -14.44
N THR A 135 -6.37 8.51 -13.56
CA THR A 135 -5.30 9.49 -13.31
C THR A 135 -4.02 8.81 -12.81
N THR A 136 -4.12 7.84 -11.90
CA THR A 136 -2.97 7.05 -11.46
C THR A 136 -2.35 6.27 -12.62
N LEU A 137 -3.17 5.56 -13.39
CA LEU A 137 -2.71 4.76 -14.53
C LEU A 137 -2.03 5.62 -15.61
N GLN A 138 -2.50 6.85 -15.83
CA GLN A 138 -1.85 7.79 -16.74
C GLN A 138 -0.42 8.14 -16.29
N LEU A 139 -0.21 8.37 -14.98
CA LEU A 139 1.13 8.58 -14.44
C LEU A 139 2.00 7.34 -14.60
N LEU A 140 1.49 6.17 -14.24
CA LEU A 140 2.24 4.91 -14.34
C LEU A 140 2.65 4.62 -15.77
N ARG A 141 1.76 4.82 -16.74
CA ARG A 141 2.07 4.71 -18.17
C ARG A 141 3.21 5.66 -18.59
N ARG A 142 3.16 6.93 -18.17
CA ARG A 142 4.21 7.91 -18.49
C ARG A 142 5.57 7.51 -17.93
N LEU A 143 5.59 6.82 -16.80
CA LEU A 143 6.81 6.32 -16.15
C LEU A 143 7.24 4.95 -16.64
N GLY A 144 6.49 4.32 -17.55
CA GLY A 144 6.71 2.94 -17.96
C GLY A 144 6.62 1.97 -16.78
N ILE A 145 5.66 2.15 -15.88
CA ILE A 145 5.42 1.28 -14.72
C ILE A 145 4.10 0.53 -14.90
N VAL A 146 4.11 -0.77 -14.64
CA VAL A 146 2.92 -1.61 -14.58
C VAL A 146 2.71 -2.06 -13.14
N HIS A 147 1.55 -1.77 -12.55
CA HIS A 147 1.27 -2.13 -11.15
C HIS A 147 1.10 -3.65 -10.94
N THR A 148 0.59 -4.37 -11.95
CA THR A 148 0.29 -5.83 -12.01
C THR A 148 -0.71 -6.39 -10.99
N ASN A 149 -0.92 -5.72 -9.87
CA ASN A 149 -1.85 -6.14 -8.80
C ASN A 149 -2.89 -5.06 -8.45
N LEU A 150 -3.42 -4.35 -9.46
CA LEU A 150 -4.44 -3.33 -9.23
C LEU A 150 -5.81 -3.98 -9.06
N LYS A 151 -6.31 -3.98 -7.82
CA LYS A 151 -7.60 -4.55 -7.41
C LYS A 151 -8.18 -3.76 -6.23
N THR A 152 -9.40 -4.07 -5.82
CA THR A 152 -10.10 -3.34 -4.76
C THR A 152 -9.41 -3.42 -3.39
N ASP A 153 -8.62 -4.47 -3.12
CA ASP A 153 -7.78 -4.55 -1.91
C ASP A 153 -6.64 -3.50 -1.89
N ASN A 154 -6.19 -3.06 -3.08
CA ASN A 154 -5.06 -2.16 -3.27
C ASN A 154 -5.50 -0.74 -3.66
N ILE A 155 -6.79 -0.44 -3.50
CA ILE A 155 -7.36 0.90 -3.60
C ILE A 155 -7.88 1.23 -2.22
N MET A 156 -7.35 2.27 -1.59
CA MET A 156 -7.73 2.67 -0.24
C MET A 156 -8.48 4.00 -0.25
N LEU A 157 -9.49 4.13 0.61
CA LEU A 157 -10.16 5.41 0.83
C LEU A 157 -9.28 6.30 1.69
N VAL A 158 -9.21 7.60 1.37
CA VAL A 158 -8.41 8.56 2.17
C VAL A 158 -9.14 8.87 3.49
N ASN A 159 -10.31 9.48 3.39
CA ASN A 159 -11.20 9.75 4.52
C ASN A 159 -12.62 9.88 3.97
N HIS A 160 -13.38 8.79 3.93
CA HIS A 160 -14.69 8.78 3.29
C HIS A 160 -15.69 9.75 3.94
N ALA A 161 -15.60 9.99 5.24
CA ALA A 161 -16.50 10.88 5.96
C ALA A 161 -16.33 12.36 5.54
N ASN A 162 -15.09 12.79 5.32
CA ASN A 162 -14.79 14.20 4.98
C ASN A 162 -14.52 14.42 3.48
N GLN A 163 -14.13 13.37 2.77
CA GLN A 163 -13.78 13.37 1.35
C GLN A 163 -14.40 12.13 0.68
N PRO A 164 -15.71 12.18 0.38
CA PRO A 164 -16.42 11.05 -0.20
C PRO A 164 -15.74 10.51 -1.45
N PHE A 165 -15.51 9.20 -1.46
CA PHE A 165 -14.88 8.45 -2.56
C PHE A 165 -13.49 8.95 -3.01
N ARG A 166 -12.79 9.74 -2.18
CA ARG A 166 -11.38 10.04 -2.41
C ARG A 166 -10.55 8.78 -2.16
N ILE A 167 -9.82 8.34 -3.18
CA ILE A 167 -9.01 7.12 -3.13
C ILE A 167 -7.54 7.41 -3.33
N LYS A 168 -6.72 6.45 -2.91
CA LYS A 168 -5.32 6.31 -3.31
C LYS A 168 -5.00 4.85 -3.61
N VAL A 169 -4.18 4.63 -4.64
CA VAL A 169 -3.63 3.32 -5.00
C VAL A 169 -2.46 3.00 -4.08
N PHE A 170 -2.47 1.78 -3.55
CA PHE A 170 -1.53 1.24 -2.58
C PHE A 170 -0.85 -0.02 -3.13
N ASP A 171 0.27 -0.41 -2.50
CA ASP A 171 1.02 -1.67 -2.71
C ASP A 171 1.66 -1.89 -4.09
N PHE A 172 2.85 -1.34 -4.28
CA PHE A 172 3.66 -1.50 -5.49
C PHE A 172 4.64 -2.68 -5.42
N GLY A 173 4.49 -3.62 -4.47
CA GLY A 173 5.41 -4.74 -4.28
C GLY A 173 5.53 -5.69 -5.46
N SER A 174 4.48 -5.81 -6.27
CA SER A 174 4.47 -6.62 -7.51
C SER A 174 4.70 -5.80 -8.77
N ALA A 175 4.81 -4.46 -8.66
CA ALA A 175 4.93 -3.58 -9.80
C ALA A 175 6.26 -3.80 -10.55
N LEU A 176 6.29 -3.47 -11.83
CA LEU A 176 7.45 -3.65 -12.68
C LEU A 176 7.60 -2.51 -13.68
N PHE A 177 8.84 -2.25 -14.09
CA PHE A 177 9.09 -1.39 -15.24
C PHE A 177 8.72 -2.16 -16.51
N SER A 178 7.96 -1.51 -17.38
CA SER A 178 7.71 -1.98 -18.74
C SER A 178 9.03 -1.98 -19.47
N THR A 179 9.64 -3.14 -19.66
CA THR A 179 10.71 -3.30 -20.65
C THR A 179 10.09 -3.30 -22.05
N SER A 180 10.86 -2.98 -23.08
CA SER A 180 10.41 -2.98 -24.48
C SER A 180 9.84 -4.33 -24.93
N GLU A 181 10.23 -5.43 -24.29
CA GLU A 181 9.74 -6.80 -24.59
C GLU A 181 8.27 -7.02 -24.15
N TRP A 182 7.74 -6.23 -23.23
CA TRP A 182 6.36 -6.40 -22.72
C TRP A 182 5.33 -5.61 -23.52
N ALA A 183 5.77 -4.73 -24.43
CA ALA A 183 4.89 -4.02 -25.34
C ALA A 183 4.19 -4.96 -26.34
N GLU A 184 4.77 -6.15 -26.60
CA GLU A 184 4.21 -7.15 -27.52
C GLU A 184 3.34 -8.21 -26.81
N GLY A 185 3.48 -8.37 -25.49
CA GLY A 185 2.89 -9.49 -24.74
C GLY A 185 1.58 -9.21 -23.99
N ILE A 186 1.15 -7.95 -23.86
CA ILE A 186 -0.10 -7.59 -23.16
C ILE A 186 -1.13 -7.10 -24.19
N ALA A 187 -1.57 -8.00 -25.06
CA ALA A 187 -2.85 -7.84 -25.72
C ALA A 187 -3.94 -8.29 -24.73
N PRO A 188 -5.00 -7.50 -24.49
CA PRO A 188 -6.14 -8.00 -23.74
C PRO A 188 -6.68 -9.25 -24.44
N LEU A 189 -6.91 -10.33 -23.70
CA LEU A 189 -7.63 -11.48 -24.23
C LEU A 189 -8.98 -10.98 -24.76
N PRO A 190 -9.39 -11.36 -25.98
CA PRO A 190 -10.70 -10.98 -26.49
C PRO A 190 -11.76 -11.46 -25.50
N TYR A 191 -12.66 -10.56 -25.12
CA TYR A 191 -13.83 -10.90 -24.32
C TYR A 191 -14.60 -12.01 -25.06
N ARG A 192 -14.79 -13.16 -24.38
CA ARG A 192 -15.69 -14.22 -24.82
C ARG A 192 -17.12 -13.91 -24.38
#